data_AF-A0A966QXE1-F1
#
_entry.id   AF-A0A966QXE1-F1
#
_cell.length_a   1.000
_cell.length_b   1.000
_cell.length_c   1.000
_cell.angle_alpha   90.00
_cell.angle_beta   90.00
_cell.angle_gamma   90.00
#
_symmetry.space_group_name_H-M   'P 1'
#
loop_
_entity.id
_entity.type
_entity.pdbx_description
1 polymer ?
#
loop_
_entity_poly.entity_id
_entity_poly.type
_entity_poly.pdbx_seq_one_letter_code
_entity_poly.pdbx_strand_id
1 'polypeptide(L)'
;MISTKVVTGLEEVPQTWVYENYCNLPEPLMGQDVVIKSLFNPNDKRPSFSIYYKNGMYKWRDFSIGEGGDYINLVRYLFDLDHFSAIKKIVSDYQTFLRSNKEGYSLSNIVPQARYHVGSVQARSWNNLDAVYWAQYKISSDNLNRFNVKPLERFVFTTEDDSRPELVRTGNFIYGFFNKDGQIMKIYQPRNKDLKFIKVHDYIQGLEQLEYKQPNLIITKSLKDIMCLSNFGYNAEYIAVESESIILRKEMVDIFKKRFNAICTLFDSDDAGKLATANYQKTYDINGIHCPLAKDPTDAVEKYGLETTRSSLTPLLKEVLKK
;
A
#
# COMPACT_ATOMS: atom_id res chain seq x y z
N MET A 1 -13.05 21.66 47.52
CA MET A 1 -11.89 22.25 46.82
C MET A 1 -11.81 21.56 45.47
N ILE A 2 -12.22 22.23 44.39
CA ILE A 2 -12.19 21.66 43.03
C ILE A 2 -10.74 21.73 42.59
N SER A 3 -10.02 20.61 42.66
CA SER A 3 -8.68 20.51 42.07
C SER A 3 -8.87 20.31 40.56
N THR A 4 -8.94 21.40 39.81
CA THR A 4 -8.95 21.36 38.35
C THR A 4 -7.52 21.07 37.90
N LYS A 5 -7.24 19.82 37.52
CA LYS A 5 -5.93 19.44 37.00
C LYS A 5 -5.56 20.40 35.86
N VAL A 6 -4.45 21.12 36.02
CA VAL A 6 -3.88 21.98 34.98
C VAL A 6 -2.95 21.13 34.15
N VAL A 7 -3.20 21.08 32.84
CA VAL A 7 -2.36 20.38 31.86
C VAL A 7 -1.22 21.33 31.52
N THR A 8 0.01 20.96 31.86
CA THR A 8 1.19 21.85 31.72
C THR A 8 2.04 21.53 30.49
N GLY A 9 1.87 20.33 29.91
CA GLY A 9 2.60 19.89 28.73
C GLY A 9 1.85 18.83 27.92
N LEU A 10 2.41 18.50 26.75
CA LEU A 10 1.81 17.54 25.80
C LEU A 10 1.82 16.11 26.34
N GLU A 11 2.83 15.77 27.13
CA GLU A 11 3.03 14.49 27.80
C GLU A 11 1.87 14.12 28.75
N GLU A 12 1.11 15.10 29.21
CA GLU A 12 -0.09 14.89 30.05
C GLU A 12 -1.35 14.60 29.23
N VAL A 13 -1.29 14.74 27.90
CA VAL A 13 -2.43 14.48 27.00
C VAL A 13 -2.37 13.05 26.48
N PRO A 14 -3.37 12.20 26.79
CA PRO A 14 -3.47 10.86 26.22
C PRO A 14 -3.53 10.92 24.69
N GLN A 15 -2.63 10.19 24.03
CA GLN A 15 -2.61 10.14 22.55
C GLN A 15 -3.94 9.58 22.01
N THR A 16 -4.53 8.60 22.69
CA THR A 16 -5.83 8.01 22.34
C THR A 16 -6.93 9.05 22.38
N TRP A 17 -6.94 9.95 23.37
CA TRP A 17 -7.90 11.06 23.44
C TRP A 17 -7.83 11.96 22.20
N VAL A 18 -6.64 12.27 21.70
CA VAL A 18 -6.47 13.09 20.49
C VAL A 18 -7.17 12.44 19.30
N TYR A 19 -6.94 11.15 19.07
CA TYR A 19 -7.61 10.42 18.00
C TYR A 19 -9.13 10.31 18.22
N GLU A 20 -9.56 9.88 19.40
CA GLU A 20 -10.98 9.69 19.73
C GLU A 20 -11.77 11.00 19.58
N ASN A 21 -11.21 12.10 20.06
CA ASN A 21 -11.85 13.41 20.03
C ASN A 21 -11.85 14.03 18.62
N TYR A 22 -10.68 14.14 17.97
CA TYR A 22 -10.60 14.82 16.67
C TYR A 22 -11.11 13.98 15.50
N CYS A 23 -11.06 12.65 15.60
CA CYS A 23 -11.65 11.75 14.58
C CYS A 23 -13.10 11.35 14.90
N ASN A 24 -13.64 11.79 16.06
CA ASN A 24 -14.98 11.47 16.53
C ASN A 24 -15.27 9.95 16.51
N LEU A 25 -14.38 9.18 17.15
CA LEU A 25 -14.48 7.73 17.14
C LEU A 25 -15.66 7.25 17.98
N PRO A 26 -16.42 6.24 17.51
CA PRO A 26 -17.59 5.74 18.23
C PRO A 26 -17.22 4.93 19.48
N GLU A 27 -15.99 4.40 19.53
CA GLU A 27 -15.50 3.55 20.61
C GLU A 27 -14.07 3.95 21.01
N PRO A 28 -13.69 3.81 22.29
CA PRO A 28 -12.33 4.08 22.76
C PRO A 28 -11.29 3.16 22.11
N LEU A 29 -10.08 3.67 21.92
CA LEU A 29 -8.93 2.94 21.41
C LEU A 29 -8.29 2.09 22.52
N MET A 30 -8.33 0.77 22.33
CA MET A 30 -7.86 -0.24 23.30
C MET A 30 -6.77 -1.16 22.72
N GLY A 31 -6.19 -0.81 21.57
CA GLY A 31 -5.20 -1.60 20.84
C GLY A 31 -5.68 -2.13 19.49
N GLN A 32 -6.93 -1.88 19.11
CA GLN A 32 -7.51 -2.20 17.80
C GLN A 32 -7.13 -1.18 16.72
N ASP A 33 -7.19 -1.62 15.46
CA ASP A 33 -7.14 -0.75 14.29
C ASP A 33 -8.55 -0.27 13.93
N VAL A 34 -8.68 1.00 13.56
CA VAL A 34 -9.96 1.63 13.19
C VAL A 34 -9.83 2.20 11.78
N VAL A 35 -10.84 1.99 10.93
CA VAL A 35 -10.89 2.59 9.59
C VAL A 35 -12.18 3.39 9.44
N ILE A 36 -12.04 4.69 9.17
CA ILE A 36 -13.13 5.64 8.97
C ILE A 36 -13.02 6.30 7.59
N LYS A 37 -14.05 7.04 7.18
CA LYS A 37 -13.95 7.91 6.00
C LYS A 37 -12.85 8.94 6.18
N SER A 38 -12.22 9.33 5.08
CA SER A 38 -11.23 10.40 5.07
C SER A 38 -11.76 11.65 5.77
N LEU A 39 -10.94 12.19 6.67
CA LEU A 39 -11.19 13.47 7.32
C LEU A 39 -10.82 14.67 6.41
N PHE A 40 -10.09 14.40 5.31
CA PHE A 40 -9.52 15.43 4.44
C PHE A 40 -10.10 15.42 3.03
N ASN A 41 -10.65 14.28 2.58
CA ASN A 41 -11.29 14.12 1.29
C ASN A 41 -12.81 13.99 1.44
N PRO A 42 -13.58 15.06 1.22
CA PRO A 42 -15.04 15.03 1.36
C PRO A 42 -15.73 14.11 0.33
N ASN A 43 -15.03 13.75 -0.75
CA ASN A 43 -15.54 12.86 -1.79
C ASN A 43 -15.22 11.39 -1.51
N ASP A 44 -14.72 11.05 -0.32
CA ASP A 44 -14.36 9.68 0.03
C ASP A 44 -15.60 8.77 0.07
N LYS A 45 -15.66 7.86 -0.91
CA LYS A 45 -16.77 6.92 -1.10
C LYS A 45 -16.65 5.70 -0.19
N ARG A 46 -15.44 5.36 0.29
CA ARG A 46 -15.18 4.17 1.10
C ARG A 46 -14.15 4.49 2.18
N PRO A 47 -14.35 4.07 3.44
CA PRO A 47 -13.39 4.33 4.52
C PRO A 47 -11.93 4.13 4.10
N SER A 48 -11.15 5.22 4.14
CA SER A 48 -9.77 5.28 3.66
C SER A 48 -8.79 5.89 4.67
N PHE A 49 -9.28 6.33 5.83
CA PHE A 49 -8.47 6.83 6.93
C PHE A 49 -8.34 5.75 8.01
N SER A 50 -7.14 5.22 8.19
CA SER A 50 -6.82 4.17 9.15
C SER A 50 -6.06 4.74 10.33
N ILE A 51 -6.52 4.41 11.55
CA ILE A 51 -5.82 4.62 12.82
C ILE A 51 -5.37 3.23 13.29
N TYR A 52 -4.08 3.06 13.55
CA TYR A 52 -3.52 1.75 13.85
C TYR A 52 -2.45 1.81 14.93
N TYR A 53 -2.34 0.75 15.74
CA TYR A 53 -1.36 0.68 16.82
C TYR A 53 -0.06 0.01 16.35
N LYS A 54 1.08 0.69 16.44
CA LYS A 54 2.37 0.14 16.00
C LYS A 54 3.52 0.70 16.84
N ASN A 55 4.43 -0.17 17.28
CA ASN A 55 5.62 0.17 18.06
C ASN A 55 5.29 0.99 19.32
N GLY A 56 4.25 0.59 20.06
CA GLY A 56 3.88 1.24 21.32
C GLY A 56 3.02 2.51 21.20
N MET A 57 2.68 2.94 19.98
CA MET A 57 1.89 4.16 19.77
C MET A 57 0.86 4.01 18.65
N TYR A 58 -0.22 4.80 18.74
CA TYR A 58 -1.15 4.96 17.64
C TYR A 58 -0.57 5.88 16.56
N LYS A 59 -0.86 5.53 15.31
CA LYS A 59 -0.54 6.33 14.11
C LYS A 59 -1.76 6.36 13.21
N TRP A 60 -1.76 7.28 12.25
CA TRP A 60 -2.79 7.34 11.22
C TRP A 60 -2.20 7.35 9.80
N ARG A 61 -3.02 6.91 8.85
CA ARG A 61 -2.77 6.97 7.41
C ARG A 61 -4.07 7.23 6.69
N ASP A 62 -4.10 8.24 5.83
CA ASP A 62 -5.20 8.48 4.90
C ASP A 62 -4.76 8.09 3.49
N PHE A 63 -5.33 7.00 2.97
CA PHE A 63 -5.00 6.49 1.64
C PHE A 63 -5.54 7.36 0.51
N SER A 64 -6.55 8.20 0.76
CA SER A 64 -7.17 9.04 -0.27
C SER A 64 -6.32 10.27 -0.63
N ILE A 65 -5.52 10.76 0.31
CA ILE A 65 -4.59 11.87 0.09
C ILE A 65 -3.11 11.46 0.17
N GLY A 66 -2.82 10.21 0.57
CA GLY A 66 -1.45 9.68 0.63
C GLY A 66 -0.65 10.13 1.86
N GLU A 67 -1.29 10.70 2.87
CA GLU A 67 -0.68 11.34 4.02
C GLU A 67 -0.86 10.51 5.30
N GLY A 68 -0.05 10.79 6.33
CA GLY A 68 -0.14 10.08 7.61
C GLY A 68 0.88 10.57 8.64
N GLY A 69 0.82 10.03 9.85
CA GLY A 69 1.75 10.40 10.92
C GLY A 69 1.28 10.01 12.31
N ASP A 70 1.79 10.70 13.31
CA ASP A 70 1.34 10.59 14.69
C ASP A 70 0.15 11.53 15.00
N TYR A 71 -0.24 11.60 16.27
CA TYR A 71 -1.35 12.40 16.76
C TYR A 71 -1.09 13.91 16.63
N ILE A 72 0.17 14.37 16.60
CA ILE A 72 0.52 15.77 16.35
C ILE A 72 0.36 16.06 14.87
N ASN A 73 0.86 15.18 14.00
CA ASN A 73 0.65 15.30 12.55
C ASN A 73 -0.84 15.34 12.21
N LEU A 74 -1.68 14.56 12.90
CA LEU A 74 -3.13 14.59 12.69
C LEU A 74 -3.69 16.00 12.86
N VAL A 75 -3.40 16.65 14.00
CA VAL A 75 -3.91 17.98 14.31
C VAL A 75 -3.32 19.05 13.38
N ARG A 76 -2.05 18.90 12.97
CA ARG A 76 -1.46 19.77 11.94
C ARG A 76 -2.25 19.74 10.65
N TYR A 77 -2.62 18.55 10.16
CA TYR A 77 -3.37 18.41 8.92
C TYR A 77 -4.83 18.85 9.06
N LEU A 78 -5.49 18.56 10.20
CA LEU A 78 -6.88 18.93 10.42
C LEU A 78 -7.10 20.45 10.48
N PHE A 79 -6.11 21.21 10.95
CA PHE A 79 -6.25 22.64 11.23
C PHE A 79 -5.25 23.52 10.47
N ASP A 80 -4.47 22.95 9.54
CA ASP A 80 -3.41 23.64 8.80
C ASP A 80 -2.43 24.39 9.72
N LEU A 81 -1.86 23.67 10.68
CA LEU A 81 -0.98 24.23 11.72
C LEU A 81 0.47 23.78 11.57
N ASP A 82 1.38 24.66 11.96
CA ASP A 82 2.76 24.27 12.27
C ASP A 82 2.81 23.37 13.52
N HIS A 83 3.96 22.74 13.75
CA HIS A 83 4.13 21.77 14.83
C HIS A 83 3.86 22.37 16.22
N PHE A 84 4.34 23.59 16.48
CA PHE A 84 4.20 24.22 17.79
C PHE A 84 2.77 24.69 18.03
N SER A 85 2.11 25.24 17.01
CA SER A 85 0.70 25.62 17.09
C SER A 85 -0.22 24.41 17.29
N ALA A 86 0.08 23.27 16.66
CA ALA A 86 -0.67 22.03 16.87
C ALA A 86 -0.53 21.52 18.31
N ILE A 87 0.67 21.54 18.89
CA ILE A 87 0.89 21.16 20.30
C ILE A 87 0.06 22.04 21.25
N LYS A 88 0.12 23.37 21.06
CA LYS A 88 -0.67 24.32 21.86
C LYS A 88 -2.17 24.04 21.77
N LYS A 89 -2.65 23.74 20.55
CA LYS A 89 -4.06 23.40 20.33
C LYS A 89 -4.46 22.13 21.08
N ILE A 90 -3.66 21.07 20.97
CA ILE A 90 -3.92 19.79 21.67
C ILE A 90 -4.03 20.01 23.19
N VAL A 91 -3.05 20.70 23.79
CA VAL A 91 -3.03 20.97 25.24
C VAL A 91 -4.22 21.83 25.66
N SER A 92 -4.53 22.89 24.90
CA SER A 92 -5.66 23.78 25.17
C SER A 92 -7.02 23.08 25.07
N ASP A 93 -7.21 22.27 24.03
CA ASP A 93 -8.45 21.54 23.80
C ASP A 93 -8.64 20.47 24.87
N TYR A 94 -7.57 19.75 25.27
CA TYR A 94 -7.64 18.78 26.36
C TYR A 94 -7.92 19.43 27.73
N GLN A 95 -7.28 20.57 28.01
CA GLN A 95 -7.57 21.35 29.22
C GLN A 95 -9.04 21.80 29.26
N THR A 96 -9.61 22.15 28.11
CA THR A 96 -11.02 22.52 27.98
C THR A 96 -11.93 21.32 28.21
N PHE A 97 -11.59 20.16 27.63
CA PHE A 97 -12.29 18.89 27.86
C PHE A 97 -12.32 18.49 29.35
N LEU A 98 -11.20 18.57 30.07
CA LEU A 98 -11.16 18.24 31.50
C LEU A 98 -11.99 19.20 32.38
N ARG A 99 -12.26 20.43 31.90
CA ARG A 99 -13.11 21.39 32.62
C ARG A 99 -14.59 21.09 32.39
N SER A 100 -14.97 20.65 31.19
CA SER A 100 -16.36 20.33 30.85
C SER A 100 -16.76 18.93 31.27
N ASN A 101 -15.82 17.99 31.34
CA ASN A 101 -16.07 16.59 31.68
C ASN A 101 -15.53 16.23 33.08
N LYS A 102 -16.44 16.13 34.06
CA LYS A 102 -16.10 15.85 35.46
C LYS A 102 -15.57 14.44 35.70
N GLU A 103 -15.91 13.49 34.84
CA GLU A 103 -15.39 12.12 34.90
C GLU A 103 -13.96 12.02 34.33
N GLY A 104 -13.48 13.09 33.68
CA GLY A 104 -12.16 13.15 33.07
C GLY A 104 -12.04 12.23 31.87
N TYR A 105 -10.80 11.85 31.53
CA TYR A 105 -10.52 10.86 30.51
C TYR A 105 -10.12 9.54 31.17
N SER A 106 -10.87 8.47 30.90
CA SER A 106 -10.49 7.13 31.32
C SER A 106 -9.49 6.56 30.32
N LEU A 107 -8.23 6.43 30.76
CA LEU A 107 -7.20 5.75 29.99
C LEU A 107 -7.58 4.27 29.89
N SER A 108 -7.93 3.83 28.68
CA SER A 108 -8.11 2.41 28.42
C SER A 108 -6.77 1.69 28.47
N ASN A 109 -6.74 0.49 29.05
CA ASN A 109 -5.57 -0.38 28.96
C ASN A 109 -5.36 -0.77 27.50
N ILE A 110 -4.29 -0.27 26.89
CA ILE A 110 -3.94 -0.63 25.52
C ILE A 110 -3.37 -2.04 25.55
N VAL A 111 -4.19 -3.01 25.12
CA VAL A 111 -3.76 -4.38 24.86
C VAL A 111 -3.72 -4.52 23.35
N PRO A 112 -2.53 -4.49 22.72
CA PRO A 112 -2.43 -4.63 21.27
C PRO A 112 -3.20 -5.86 20.82
N GLN A 113 -4.21 -5.69 19.98
CA GLN A 113 -4.95 -6.84 19.51
C GLN A 113 -4.04 -7.69 18.64
N ALA A 114 -3.95 -8.98 18.96
CA ALA A 114 -3.14 -9.91 18.19
C ALA A 114 -3.58 -9.85 16.71
N ARG A 115 -2.64 -9.45 15.85
CA ARG A 115 -2.89 -9.31 14.41
C ARG A 115 -2.70 -10.65 13.75
N TYR A 116 -3.71 -11.04 12.96
CA TYR A 116 -3.56 -12.16 12.05
C TYR A 116 -2.50 -11.84 11.00
N HIS A 117 -1.53 -12.73 10.86
CA HIS A 117 -0.53 -12.72 9.80
C HIS A 117 -0.53 -14.07 9.08
N VAL A 118 0.03 -14.13 7.87
CA VAL A 118 0.14 -15.39 7.14
C VAL A 118 1.22 -16.24 7.81
N GLY A 119 0.82 -17.33 8.46
CA GLY A 119 1.74 -18.25 9.14
C GLY A 119 2.31 -19.30 8.20
N SER A 120 1.44 -20.00 7.46
CA SER A 120 1.87 -21.05 6.52
C SER A 120 1.10 -21.03 5.21
N VAL A 121 1.73 -21.53 4.16
CA VAL A 121 1.14 -21.68 2.82
C VAL A 121 1.45 -23.06 2.25
N GLN A 122 0.51 -23.60 1.48
CA GLN A 122 0.70 -24.83 0.72
C GLN A 122 0.45 -24.54 -0.76
N ALA A 123 1.50 -24.67 -1.57
CA ALA A 123 1.40 -24.60 -3.01
C ALA A 123 0.72 -25.86 -3.58
N ARG A 124 0.04 -25.70 -4.72
CA ARG A 124 -0.50 -26.81 -5.52
C ARG A 124 0.05 -26.77 -6.94
N SER A 125 -0.24 -27.82 -7.71
CA SER A 125 -0.01 -27.79 -9.15
C SER A 125 -1.01 -26.87 -9.87
N TRP A 126 -0.57 -26.34 -11.01
CA TRP A 126 -1.40 -25.57 -11.94
C TRP A 126 -2.57 -26.41 -12.46
N ASN A 127 -3.73 -25.77 -12.65
CA ASN A 127 -4.90 -26.40 -13.28
C ASN A 127 -5.45 -25.54 -14.42
N ASN A 128 -6.46 -26.06 -15.14
CA ASN A 128 -7.05 -25.37 -16.29
C ASN A 128 -7.70 -24.02 -15.93
N LEU A 129 -8.23 -23.88 -14.71
CA LEU A 129 -8.82 -22.60 -14.27
C LEU A 129 -7.75 -21.52 -14.18
N ASP A 130 -6.57 -21.87 -13.66
CA ASP A 130 -5.44 -20.94 -13.60
C ASP A 130 -4.96 -20.57 -15.00
N ALA A 131 -4.82 -21.55 -15.89
CA ALA A 131 -4.38 -21.32 -17.26
C ALA A 131 -5.33 -20.35 -18.00
N VAL A 132 -6.65 -20.57 -17.90
CA VAL A 132 -7.65 -19.67 -18.48
C VAL A 132 -7.55 -18.27 -17.88
N TYR A 133 -7.36 -18.17 -16.56
CA TYR A 133 -7.25 -16.89 -15.87
C TYR A 133 -6.02 -16.08 -16.28
N TRP A 134 -4.84 -16.68 -16.38
CA TRP A 134 -3.61 -15.95 -16.73
C TRP A 134 -3.53 -15.64 -18.23
N ALA A 135 -4.06 -16.53 -19.08
CA ALA A 135 -4.03 -16.38 -20.53
C ALA A 135 -4.81 -15.15 -21.05
N GLN A 136 -5.85 -14.70 -20.34
CA GLN A 136 -6.61 -13.49 -20.74
C GLN A 136 -5.74 -12.22 -20.69
N TYR A 137 -4.72 -12.20 -19.82
CA TYR A 137 -3.72 -11.13 -19.73
C TYR A 137 -2.46 -11.40 -20.57
N LYS A 138 -2.49 -12.45 -21.40
CA LYS A 138 -1.32 -12.97 -22.13
C LYS A 138 -0.14 -13.34 -21.24
N ILE A 139 -0.37 -13.70 -19.98
CA ILE A 139 0.68 -14.14 -19.05
C ILE A 139 0.85 -15.66 -19.20
N SER A 140 2.04 -16.09 -19.61
CA SER A 140 2.38 -17.50 -19.84
C SER A 140 2.90 -18.19 -18.58
N SER A 141 3.01 -19.53 -18.63
CA SER A 141 3.71 -20.31 -17.60
C SER A 141 5.16 -19.86 -17.43
N ASP A 142 5.83 -19.43 -18.50
CA ASP A 142 7.22 -18.96 -18.44
C ASP A 142 7.32 -17.64 -17.68
N ASN A 143 6.36 -16.73 -17.87
CA ASN A 143 6.27 -15.52 -17.05
C ASN A 143 6.08 -15.90 -15.58
N LEU A 144 5.11 -16.77 -15.28
CA LEU A 144 4.80 -17.17 -13.90
C LEU A 144 5.98 -17.86 -13.20
N ASN A 145 6.69 -18.73 -13.93
CA ASN A 145 7.90 -19.40 -13.44
C ASN A 145 9.05 -18.40 -13.21
N ARG A 146 9.30 -17.50 -14.18
CA ARG A 146 10.36 -16.46 -14.08
C ARG A 146 10.18 -15.57 -12.86
N PHE A 147 8.93 -15.23 -12.54
CA PHE A 147 8.58 -14.37 -11.40
C PHE A 147 8.17 -15.16 -10.15
N ASN A 148 8.43 -16.47 -10.11
CA ASN A 148 8.17 -17.37 -9.00
C ASN A 148 6.75 -17.23 -8.39
N VAL A 149 5.75 -17.21 -9.27
CA VAL A 149 4.34 -17.21 -8.90
C VAL A 149 3.85 -18.66 -8.89
N LYS A 150 3.18 -19.07 -7.81
CA LYS A 150 2.62 -20.43 -7.68
C LYS A 150 1.17 -20.37 -7.22
N PRO A 151 0.29 -21.25 -7.71
CA PRO A 151 -1.05 -21.36 -7.16
C PRO A 151 -0.98 -22.01 -5.78
N LEU A 152 -1.85 -21.56 -4.87
CA LEU A 152 -1.96 -22.09 -3.52
C LEU A 152 -3.19 -22.98 -3.40
N GLU A 153 -3.02 -24.12 -2.73
CA GLU A 153 -4.12 -24.96 -2.23
C GLU A 153 -4.77 -24.26 -1.05
N ARG A 154 -3.92 -23.82 -0.11
CA ARG A 154 -4.33 -23.13 1.11
C ARG A 154 -3.25 -22.20 1.66
N PHE A 155 -3.69 -21.28 2.50
CA PHE A 155 -2.84 -20.54 3.42
C PHE A 155 -3.55 -20.37 4.77
N VAL A 156 -2.77 -20.17 5.82
CA VAL A 156 -3.26 -20.10 7.20
C VAL A 156 -2.91 -18.74 7.78
N PHE A 157 -3.91 -18.06 8.33
CA PHE A 157 -3.65 -16.94 9.21
C PHE A 157 -3.47 -17.41 10.65
N THR A 158 -2.41 -16.95 11.28
CA THR A 158 -2.05 -17.24 12.67
C THR A 158 -1.89 -15.93 13.43
N THR A 159 -1.85 -16.00 14.76
CA THR A 159 -1.52 -14.83 15.61
C THR A 159 -0.39 -15.21 16.56
N GLU A 160 0.25 -14.21 17.17
CA GLU A 160 1.24 -14.46 18.24
C GLU A 160 0.59 -14.99 19.53
N ASP A 161 -0.74 -14.91 19.63
CA ASP A 161 -1.54 -15.44 20.71
C ASP A 161 -2.07 -16.83 20.33
N ASP A 162 -1.43 -17.87 20.89
CA ASP A 162 -1.79 -19.29 20.67
C ASP A 162 -3.22 -19.63 21.12
N SER A 163 -3.89 -18.75 21.89
CA SER A 163 -5.30 -18.95 22.27
C SER A 163 -6.27 -18.63 21.14
N ARG A 164 -5.83 -17.91 20.10
CA ARG A 164 -6.68 -17.58 18.94
C ARG A 164 -6.64 -18.68 17.89
N PRO A 165 -7.79 -19.05 17.30
CA PRO A 165 -7.83 -20.10 16.30
C PRO A 165 -7.11 -19.69 15.02
N GLU A 166 -6.41 -20.64 14.42
CA GLU A 166 -5.91 -20.48 13.06
C GLU A 166 -7.07 -20.34 12.07
N LEU A 167 -6.93 -19.43 11.09
CA LEU A 167 -7.93 -19.25 10.03
C LEU A 167 -7.37 -19.80 8.72
N VAL A 168 -7.87 -20.96 8.33
CA VAL A 168 -7.49 -21.62 7.07
C VAL A 168 -8.29 -21.02 5.90
N ARG A 169 -7.59 -20.67 4.82
CA ARG A 169 -8.17 -20.20 3.57
C ARG A 169 -7.81 -21.16 2.44
N THR A 170 -8.82 -21.70 1.79
CA THR A 170 -8.72 -22.62 0.64
C THR A 170 -9.54 -22.07 -0.53
N GLY A 171 -9.19 -22.43 -1.75
CA GLY A 171 -10.02 -22.12 -2.92
C GLY A 171 -9.25 -22.04 -4.23
N ASN A 172 -9.98 -21.67 -5.29
CA ASN A 172 -9.40 -21.42 -6.60
C ASN A 172 -8.93 -19.97 -6.73
N PHE A 173 -8.05 -19.73 -7.70
CA PHE A 173 -7.51 -18.39 -8.00
C PHE A 173 -6.84 -17.75 -6.78
N ILE A 174 -6.02 -18.51 -6.07
CA ILE A 174 -5.16 -18.04 -5.00
C ILE A 174 -3.73 -18.24 -5.47
N TYR A 175 -2.94 -17.17 -5.52
CA TYR A 175 -1.59 -17.19 -6.04
C TYR A 175 -0.61 -16.60 -5.03
N GLY A 176 0.43 -17.34 -4.68
CA GLY A 176 1.54 -16.86 -3.87
C GLY A 176 2.64 -16.31 -4.78
N PHE A 177 3.15 -15.13 -4.45
CA PHE A 177 4.32 -14.53 -5.09
C PHE A 177 5.50 -14.76 -4.15
N PHE A 178 6.53 -15.42 -4.64
CA PHE A 178 7.67 -15.86 -3.85
C PHE A 178 8.95 -15.13 -4.28
N ASN A 179 9.87 -14.89 -3.35
CA ASN A 179 11.21 -14.45 -3.69
C ASN A 179 12.06 -15.64 -4.18
N LYS A 180 13.30 -15.40 -4.62
CA LYS A 180 14.20 -16.45 -5.11
C LYS A 180 14.50 -17.55 -4.08
N ASP A 181 14.44 -17.22 -2.79
CA ASP A 181 14.70 -18.14 -1.68
C ASP A 181 13.45 -18.98 -1.32
N GLY A 182 12.34 -18.80 -2.04
CA GLY A 182 11.11 -19.55 -1.83
C GLY A 182 10.25 -19.05 -0.66
N GLN A 183 10.57 -17.89 -0.10
CA GLN A 183 9.74 -17.23 0.90
C GLN A 183 8.57 -16.52 0.22
N ILE A 184 7.38 -16.59 0.82
CA ILE A 184 6.20 -15.92 0.29
C ILE A 184 6.23 -14.43 0.63
N MET A 185 6.12 -13.60 -0.40
CA MET A 185 6.12 -12.13 -0.27
C MET A 185 4.70 -11.57 -0.25
N LYS A 186 3.81 -12.16 -1.05
CA LYS A 186 2.44 -11.67 -1.24
C LYS A 186 1.50 -12.79 -1.66
N ILE A 187 0.23 -12.70 -1.27
CA ILE A 187 -0.85 -13.53 -1.81
C ILE A 187 -1.78 -12.65 -2.64
N TYR A 188 -2.17 -13.16 -3.80
CA TYR A 188 -3.10 -12.55 -4.74
C TYR A 188 -4.33 -13.44 -4.95
N GLN A 189 -5.51 -12.86 -4.70
CA GLN A 189 -6.81 -13.51 -4.85
C GLN A 189 -7.71 -12.66 -5.76
N PRO A 190 -7.58 -12.74 -7.09
CA PRO A 190 -8.33 -11.90 -8.04
C PRO A 190 -9.84 -11.87 -7.84
N ARG A 191 -10.44 -12.97 -7.35
CA ARG A 191 -11.89 -13.09 -7.16
C ARG A 191 -12.37 -12.73 -5.75
N ASN A 192 -11.47 -12.45 -4.82
CA ASN A 192 -11.80 -12.01 -3.47
C ASN A 192 -11.65 -10.49 -3.41
N LYS A 193 -12.74 -9.74 -3.25
CA LYS A 193 -12.71 -8.27 -3.25
C LYS A 193 -12.06 -7.69 -1.98
N ASP A 194 -12.27 -8.34 -0.84
CA ASP A 194 -11.83 -7.82 0.47
C ASP A 194 -10.37 -8.20 0.77
N LEU A 195 -9.96 -9.40 0.34
CA LEU A 195 -8.60 -9.92 0.52
C LEU A 195 -7.89 -10.14 -0.83
N LYS A 196 -8.14 -9.25 -1.80
CA LYS A 196 -7.56 -9.33 -3.15
C LYS A 196 -6.04 -9.43 -3.10
N PHE A 197 -5.42 -8.65 -2.22
CA PHE A 197 -3.98 -8.62 -2.03
C PHE A 197 -3.66 -8.70 -0.53
N ILE A 198 -2.87 -9.71 -0.15
CA ILE A 198 -2.37 -9.85 1.22
C ILE A 198 -0.85 -9.73 1.14
N LYS A 199 -0.31 -8.69 1.77
CA LYS A 199 1.13 -8.52 1.93
C LYS A 199 1.62 -9.44 3.05
N VAL A 200 2.72 -10.15 2.80
CA VAL A 200 3.37 -11.00 3.82
C VAL A 200 4.70 -10.40 4.24
N HIS A 201 5.54 -10.02 3.28
CA HIS A 201 6.85 -9.40 3.53
C HIS A 201 7.04 -8.14 2.68
N ASP A 202 7.93 -7.27 3.13
CA ASP A 202 8.39 -6.11 2.34
C ASP A 202 9.20 -6.61 1.14
N TYR A 203 8.74 -6.30 -0.08
CA TYR A 203 9.36 -6.79 -1.31
C TYR A 203 9.13 -5.86 -2.50
N ILE A 204 10.20 -5.57 -3.23
CA ILE A 204 10.12 -4.90 -4.53
C ILE A 204 10.03 -5.98 -5.60
N GLN A 205 8.87 -6.06 -6.21
CA GLN A 205 8.53 -7.08 -7.19
C GLN A 205 9.38 -6.89 -8.45
N GLY A 206 9.93 -7.97 -9.00
CA GLY A 206 10.77 -7.93 -10.21
C GLY A 206 12.24 -7.59 -9.96
N LEU A 207 12.61 -7.19 -8.73
CA LEU A 207 13.99 -6.79 -8.43
C LEU A 207 15.00 -7.92 -8.66
N GLU A 208 14.61 -9.15 -8.34
CA GLU A 208 15.45 -10.35 -8.51
C GLU A 208 15.51 -10.83 -9.97
N GLN A 209 14.64 -10.31 -10.84
CA GLN A 209 14.60 -10.63 -12.27
C GLN A 209 15.33 -9.58 -13.13
N LEU A 210 15.95 -8.57 -12.51
CA LEU A 210 16.80 -7.62 -13.21
C LEU A 210 18.11 -8.28 -13.64
N GLU A 211 18.40 -8.19 -14.94
CA GLU A 211 19.64 -8.69 -15.55
C GLU A 211 20.56 -7.54 -15.98
N TYR A 212 20.05 -6.30 -16.00
CA TYR A 212 20.75 -5.10 -16.47
C TYR A 212 21.29 -5.24 -17.91
N LYS A 213 20.55 -5.95 -18.75
CA LYS A 213 20.85 -6.12 -20.19
C LYS A 213 20.07 -5.14 -21.05
N GLN A 214 18.97 -4.60 -20.54
CA GLN A 214 18.19 -3.57 -21.22
C GLN A 214 18.60 -2.17 -20.77
N PRO A 215 18.55 -1.17 -21.67
CA PRO A 215 18.98 0.19 -21.35
C PRO A 215 17.99 0.91 -20.43
N ASN A 216 16.74 0.46 -20.33
CA ASN A 216 15.68 1.20 -19.65
C ASN A 216 15.08 0.41 -18.49
N LEU A 217 14.57 1.14 -17.48
CA LEU A 217 13.77 0.58 -16.40
C LEU A 217 12.37 1.19 -16.39
N ILE A 218 11.35 0.34 -16.29
CA ILE A 218 9.96 0.76 -16.12
C ILE A 218 9.50 0.34 -14.72
N ILE A 219 9.07 1.31 -13.92
CA ILE A 219 8.54 1.11 -12.57
C ILE A 219 7.02 1.08 -12.64
N THR A 220 6.42 -0.03 -12.23
CA THR A 220 4.97 -0.27 -12.31
C THR A 220 4.35 -0.48 -10.93
N LYS A 221 3.03 -0.69 -10.87
CA LYS A 221 2.31 -0.90 -9.61
C LYS A 221 2.21 -2.37 -9.18
N SER A 222 2.34 -3.33 -10.09
CA SER A 222 2.17 -4.73 -9.72
C SER A 222 3.02 -5.70 -10.53
N LEU A 223 3.35 -6.84 -9.92
CA LEU A 223 4.00 -7.95 -10.64
C LEU A 223 3.14 -8.49 -11.79
N LYS A 224 1.80 -8.36 -11.70
CA LYS A 224 0.90 -8.73 -12.81
C LYS A 224 1.18 -7.86 -14.04
N ASP A 225 1.37 -6.55 -13.84
CA ASP A 225 1.70 -5.62 -14.93
C ASP A 225 3.08 -5.91 -15.50
N ILE A 226 4.07 -6.19 -14.65
CA ILE A 226 5.40 -6.62 -15.10
C ILE A 226 5.31 -7.84 -16.01
N MET A 227 4.58 -8.88 -15.58
CA MET A 227 4.42 -10.12 -16.35
C MET A 227 3.73 -9.87 -17.69
N CYS A 228 2.71 -9.00 -17.71
CA CYS A 228 2.01 -8.61 -18.94
C CYS A 228 2.94 -7.82 -19.88
N LEU A 229 3.63 -6.79 -19.38
CA LEU A 229 4.53 -5.93 -20.15
C LEU A 229 5.76 -6.68 -20.67
N SER A 230 6.21 -7.73 -19.98
CA SER A 230 7.31 -8.59 -20.43
C SER A 230 7.05 -9.20 -21.82
N ASN A 231 5.79 -9.28 -22.25
CA ASN A 231 5.41 -9.83 -23.54
C ASN A 231 5.32 -8.77 -24.66
N PHE A 232 5.64 -7.50 -24.38
CA PHE A 232 5.57 -6.41 -25.35
C PHE A 232 6.87 -6.22 -26.15
N GLY A 233 7.97 -6.84 -25.71
CA GLY A 233 9.26 -6.77 -26.39
C GLY A 233 9.93 -5.40 -26.33
N TYR A 234 9.64 -4.59 -25.31
CA TYR A 234 10.35 -3.34 -25.10
C TYR A 234 11.79 -3.59 -24.65
N ASN A 235 12.69 -2.68 -25.06
CA ASN A 235 14.09 -2.65 -24.58
C ASN A 235 14.13 -2.07 -23.15
N ALA A 236 13.42 -2.71 -22.23
CA ALA A 236 13.28 -2.30 -20.85
C ALA A 236 13.20 -3.51 -19.94
N GLU A 237 13.69 -3.32 -18.72
CA GLU A 237 13.44 -4.20 -17.58
C GLU A 237 12.41 -3.54 -16.65
N TYR A 238 11.89 -4.31 -15.70
CA TYR A 238 10.70 -3.92 -14.96
C TYR A 238 10.83 -4.23 -13.48
N ILE A 239 10.35 -3.30 -12.67
CA ILE A 239 10.07 -3.54 -11.24
C ILE A 239 8.67 -3.05 -10.92
N ALA A 240 8.12 -3.51 -9.78
CA ALA A 240 6.90 -2.96 -9.24
C ALA A 240 7.03 -2.63 -7.75
N VAL A 241 6.53 -1.45 -7.40
CA VAL A 241 6.35 -1.05 -6.01
C VAL A 241 5.15 -1.78 -5.40
N GLU A 242 5.12 -1.87 -4.07
CA GLU A 242 4.01 -2.54 -3.38
C GLU A 242 2.71 -1.74 -3.46
N SER A 243 2.84 -0.41 -3.36
CA SER A 243 1.75 0.57 -3.39
C SER A 243 2.21 1.82 -4.12
N GLU A 244 1.29 2.52 -4.80
CA GLU A 244 1.54 3.84 -5.41
C GLU A 244 1.83 4.87 -4.32
N SER A 245 1.32 4.63 -3.11
CA SER A 245 1.59 5.42 -1.93
C SER A 245 3.00 5.18 -1.35
N ILE A 246 3.77 4.23 -1.87
CA ILE A 246 5.13 3.92 -1.42
C ILE A 246 6.10 4.36 -2.52
N ILE A 247 6.92 5.34 -2.21
CA ILE A 247 8.01 5.79 -3.05
C ILE A 247 9.28 4.96 -2.75
N LEU A 248 10.01 4.58 -3.79
CA LEU A 248 11.29 3.87 -3.63
C LEU A 248 12.28 4.74 -2.86
N ARG A 249 13.12 4.11 -2.04
CA ARG A 249 14.17 4.81 -1.29
C ARG A 249 15.19 5.44 -2.25
N LYS A 250 15.70 6.63 -1.89
CA LYS A 250 16.62 7.41 -2.72
C LYS A 250 17.86 6.61 -3.13
N GLU A 251 18.45 5.84 -2.20
CA GLU A 251 19.65 5.04 -2.44
C GLU A 251 19.42 4.02 -3.57
N MET A 252 18.21 3.44 -3.63
CA MET A 252 17.86 2.48 -4.66
C MET A 252 17.64 3.15 -6.02
N VAL A 253 16.97 4.30 -6.03
CA VAL A 253 16.79 5.09 -7.26
C VAL A 253 18.14 5.55 -7.81
N ASP A 254 19.07 5.96 -6.94
CA ASP A 254 20.43 6.35 -7.34
C ASP A 254 21.19 5.16 -7.95
N ILE A 255 20.98 3.93 -7.46
CA ILE A 255 21.54 2.71 -8.08
C ILE A 255 20.94 2.50 -9.47
N PHE A 256 19.62 2.61 -9.62
CA PHE A 256 18.97 2.44 -10.92
C PHE A 256 19.43 3.48 -11.94
N LYS A 257 19.55 4.75 -11.54
CA LYS A 257 20.06 5.82 -12.41
C LYS A 257 21.50 5.62 -12.86
N LYS A 258 22.29 4.82 -12.14
CA LYS A 258 23.65 4.43 -12.52
C LYS A 258 23.69 3.20 -13.44
N ARG A 259 22.63 2.42 -13.51
CA ARG A 259 22.57 1.14 -14.22
C ARG A 259 21.75 1.21 -15.51
N PHE A 260 20.74 2.06 -15.54
CA PHE A 260 19.86 2.27 -16.68
C PHE A 260 20.07 3.68 -17.25
N ASN A 261 19.96 3.78 -18.57
CA ASN A 261 20.05 5.05 -19.30
C ASN A 261 18.82 5.92 -19.03
N ALA A 262 17.63 5.32 -19.06
CA ALA A 262 16.38 6.00 -18.76
C ALA A 262 15.49 5.18 -17.83
N ILE A 263 14.73 5.89 -17.00
CA ILE A 263 13.77 5.31 -16.06
C ILE A 263 12.46 6.03 -16.22
N CYS A 264 11.34 5.30 -16.25
CA CYS A 264 10.02 5.91 -16.19
C CYS A 264 9.07 5.15 -15.27
N THR A 265 8.00 5.83 -14.84
CA THR A 265 6.87 5.19 -14.16
C THR A 265 5.74 4.87 -15.14
N LEU A 266 5.06 3.73 -14.92
CA LEU A 266 3.82 3.34 -15.59
C LEU A 266 2.87 2.80 -14.51
N PHE A 267 2.21 3.73 -13.81
CA PHE A 267 1.24 3.47 -12.76
C PHE A 267 -0.20 3.51 -13.29
N ASP A 268 -1.17 3.22 -12.42
CA ASP A 268 -2.58 3.20 -12.80
C ASP A 268 -2.99 4.59 -13.34
N SER A 269 -3.92 4.61 -14.29
CA SER A 269 -4.46 5.84 -14.88
C SER A 269 -5.50 6.55 -13.98
N ASP A 270 -5.61 6.15 -12.70
CA ASP A 270 -6.48 6.76 -11.69
C ASP A 270 -5.78 7.89 -10.91
N ASP A 271 -6.49 8.54 -10.01
CA ASP A 271 -5.96 9.71 -9.29
C ASP A 271 -4.79 9.36 -8.37
N ALA A 272 -4.79 8.15 -7.78
CA ALA A 272 -3.69 7.68 -6.94
C ALA A 272 -2.43 7.41 -7.76
N GLY A 273 -2.57 6.78 -8.93
CA GLY A 273 -1.47 6.51 -9.84
C GLY A 273 -0.87 7.79 -10.42
N LYS A 274 -1.71 8.77 -10.79
CA LYS A 274 -1.25 10.11 -11.23
C LYS A 274 -0.50 10.86 -10.13
N LEU A 275 -1.01 10.82 -8.89
CA LEU A 275 -0.33 11.43 -7.75
C LEU A 275 1.04 10.78 -7.51
N ALA A 276 1.12 9.46 -7.59
CA ALA A 276 2.38 8.74 -7.45
C ALA A 276 3.37 9.08 -8.57
N THR A 277 2.92 9.13 -9.83
CA THR A 277 3.76 9.57 -10.96
C THR A 277 4.28 11.00 -10.75
N ALA A 278 3.42 11.93 -10.31
CA ALA A 278 3.84 13.29 -9.98
C ALA A 278 4.85 13.35 -8.83
N ASN A 279 4.70 12.46 -7.83
CA ASN A 279 5.65 12.36 -6.72
C ASN A 279 7.03 11.88 -7.20
N TYR A 280 7.10 10.86 -8.05
CA TYR A 280 8.36 10.42 -8.65
C TYR A 280 9.03 11.50 -9.50
N GLN A 281 8.24 12.27 -10.25
CA GLN A 281 8.77 13.40 -11.03
C GLN A 281 9.33 14.48 -10.09
N LYS A 282 8.60 14.87 -9.05
CA LYS A 282 9.02 15.90 -8.10
C LYS A 282 10.26 15.48 -7.29
N THR A 283 10.31 14.23 -6.83
CA THR A 283 11.36 13.76 -5.92
C THR A 283 12.62 13.33 -6.67
N TYR A 284 12.47 12.70 -7.83
CA TYR A 284 13.57 12.05 -8.55
C TYR A 284 13.75 12.49 -9.99
N ASP A 285 12.94 13.42 -10.51
CA ASP A 285 12.95 13.77 -11.93
C ASP A 285 12.76 12.53 -12.84
N ILE A 286 11.90 11.62 -12.39
CA ILE A 286 11.50 10.43 -13.16
C ILE A 286 10.11 10.69 -13.72
N ASN A 287 10.06 10.89 -15.03
CA ASN A 287 8.81 11.10 -15.74
C ASN A 287 8.01 9.79 -15.79
N GLY A 288 6.69 9.90 -15.96
CA GLY A 288 5.81 8.75 -16.09
C GLY A 288 4.84 8.87 -17.24
N ILE A 289 4.26 7.73 -17.58
CA ILE A 289 3.18 7.62 -18.54
C ILE A 289 2.03 6.84 -17.90
N HIS A 290 0.84 6.97 -18.50
CA HIS A 290 -0.36 6.26 -18.07
C HIS A 290 -0.90 5.45 -19.24
N CYS A 291 -1.56 4.33 -18.94
CA CYS A 291 -2.15 3.49 -19.99
C CYS A 291 -3.32 4.24 -20.65
N PRO A 292 -3.32 4.44 -21.97
CA PRO A 292 -4.33 5.27 -22.63
C PRO A 292 -5.67 4.54 -22.82
N LEU A 293 -5.66 3.21 -22.89
CA LEU A 293 -6.84 2.40 -23.24
C LEU A 293 -7.65 1.94 -22.02
N ALA A 294 -7.00 1.79 -20.87
CA ALA A 294 -7.62 1.26 -19.66
C ALA A 294 -6.91 1.79 -18.40
N LYS A 295 -7.32 1.28 -17.23
CA LYS A 295 -6.71 1.64 -15.96
C LYS A 295 -5.22 1.29 -15.91
N ASP A 296 -4.89 0.07 -16.33
CA ASP A 296 -3.53 -0.46 -16.30
C ASP A 296 -3.27 -1.31 -17.57
N PRO A 297 -2.00 -1.70 -17.84
CA PRO A 297 -1.67 -2.49 -19.02
C PRO A 297 -2.39 -3.84 -19.09
N THR A 298 -2.69 -4.46 -17.94
CA THR A 298 -3.34 -5.78 -17.91
C THR A 298 -4.81 -5.68 -18.27
N ASP A 299 -5.52 -4.67 -17.75
CA ASP A 299 -6.90 -4.35 -18.11
C ASP A 299 -7.01 -3.99 -19.60
N ALA A 300 -6.01 -3.28 -20.14
CA ALA A 300 -5.95 -2.95 -21.56
C ALA A 300 -5.75 -4.20 -22.43
N VAL A 301 -4.85 -5.11 -22.05
CA VAL A 301 -4.63 -6.37 -22.79
C VAL A 301 -5.86 -7.28 -22.73
N GLU A 302 -6.50 -7.39 -21.57
CA GLU A 302 -7.73 -8.19 -21.42
C GLU A 302 -8.84 -7.69 -22.35
N LYS A 303 -9.02 -6.37 -22.44
CA LYS A 303 -10.12 -5.74 -23.20
C LYS A 303 -9.83 -5.54 -24.69
N TYR A 304 -8.59 -5.19 -25.05
CA TYR A 304 -8.23 -4.74 -26.40
C TYR A 304 -7.18 -5.62 -27.08
N GLY A 305 -6.60 -6.57 -26.36
CA GLY A 305 -5.54 -7.45 -26.85
C GLY A 305 -4.14 -6.83 -26.80
N LEU A 306 -3.14 -7.69 -26.97
CA LEU A 306 -1.71 -7.34 -26.85
C LEU A 306 -1.27 -6.29 -27.87
N GLU A 307 -1.54 -6.51 -29.16
CA GLU A 307 -1.02 -5.65 -30.23
C GLU A 307 -1.62 -4.24 -30.21
N THR A 308 -2.93 -4.13 -29.95
CA THR A 308 -3.60 -2.84 -29.78
C THR A 308 -3.02 -2.08 -28.60
N THR A 309 -2.87 -2.76 -27.46
CA THR A 309 -2.31 -2.15 -26.24
C THR A 309 -0.87 -1.70 -26.46
N ARG A 310 -0.04 -2.56 -27.06
CA ARG A 310 1.36 -2.27 -27.42
C ARG A 310 1.44 -1.07 -28.36
N SER A 311 0.60 -1.01 -29.38
CA SER A 311 0.58 0.11 -30.33
C SER A 311 0.23 1.43 -29.66
N SER A 312 -0.65 1.40 -28.65
CA SER A 312 -1.04 2.61 -27.90
C SER A 312 0.03 3.09 -26.91
N LEU A 313 0.75 2.17 -26.26
CA LEU A 313 1.79 2.50 -25.27
C LEU A 313 3.14 2.87 -25.89
N THR A 314 3.48 2.28 -27.03
CA THR A 314 4.81 2.42 -27.64
C THR A 314 5.21 3.89 -27.92
N PRO A 315 4.35 4.76 -28.48
CA PRO A 315 4.70 6.16 -28.70
C PRO A 315 5.04 6.90 -27.39
N LEU A 316 4.24 6.68 -26.35
CA LEU A 316 4.42 7.31 -25.03
C LEU A 316 5.73 6.86 -24.37
N LEU A 317 6.02 5.54 -24.41
CA LEU A 317 7.28 5.00 -23.90
C LEU A 317 8.49 5.53 -24.67
N LYS A 318 8.38 5.64 -26.00
CA LYS A 318 9.46 6.21 -26.82
C LYS A 318 9.71 7.67 -26.50
N GLU A 319 8.69 8.45 -26.18
CA GLU A 319 8.84 9.85 -25.80
C GLU A 319 9.52 9.98 -24.43
N VAL A 320 9.03 9.24 -23.43
CA VAL A 320 9.51 9.38 -22.05
C VAL A 320 10.92 8.80 -21.83
N LEU A 321 11.30 7.75 -22.59
CA LEU A 321 12.60 7.07 -22.46
C LEU A 321 13.69 7.61 -23.41
N LYS A 322 13.42 8.66 -24.20
CA LYS A 322 14.39 9.29 -25.10
C LYS A 322 15.16 10.46 -24.47
N LYS A 323 14.85 10.82 -23.23
CA LYS A 323 15.59 11.83 -22.46
C LYS A 323 16.84 11.22 -21.84
#